data_AF-A0A3B9L9H7-F1
#
_entry.id   AF-A0A3B9L9H7-F1
#
_cell.length_a   1.000
_cell.length_b   1.000
_cell.length_c   1.000
_cell.angle_alpha   90.00
_cell.angle_beta   90.00
_cell.angle_gamma   90.00
#
_symmetry.space_group_name_H-M   'P 1'
#
loop_
_entity.id
_entity.type
_entity.pdbx_description
1 polymer ?
#
loop_
_entity_poly.entity_id
_entity_poly.type
_entity_poly.pdbx_seq_one_letter_code
_entity_poly.pdbx_strand_id
1 'polypeptide(L)'
;MLKFYLSLPLHHIAQQRYGFLPCGHLAKPFAGYLGQAKCQQGFSLLELLVVISLLGIVGLTATTYIIDTGEIKRQDETTQRWDAIRKAIIGEPNLSLNGSPYVSGYVADMGRLPSNIQELFVQGSQPAWTEINLYTAGTGYSAALGGGWRGPYLYTAGSRFYRDGWNNEDGNAANDTINFGWNVTLTGTAPDYTDIAIQSLGDDNLTGGIEFNEDFPSNAAQNMVSYNEWTLSTAPITFNINFNKAVTSIPLDTSSSLQSFELRIYRYVDDGGNTADINDVDITSADSTFTLTPNATSAPTQTLTPTANLPVGRVAAVIWCTNNTPTVTTDDAIYDGDCDTTYQHAPVYFTLNHNTSQITITWNLP
;
A
#
# COMPACT_ATOMS: atom_id res chain seq x y z
N MET A 1 -11.15 34.44 -10.02
CA MET A 1 -10.34 35.60 -9.58
C MET A 1 -9.20 35.77 -10.55
N LEU A 2 -8.99 37.01 -11.00
CA LEU A 2 -7.93 37.57 -11.88
C LEU A 2 -7.56 36.84 -13.19
N LYS A 3 -8.14 37.35 -14.29
CA LYS A 3 -7.63 37.33 -15.67
C LYS A 3 -6.69 38.53 -15.86
N PHE A 4 -5.55 38.35 -16.52
CA PHE A 4 -4.81 39.46 -17.12
C PHE A 4 -4.90 39.39 -18.66
N TYR A 5 -5.54 40.41 -19.22
CA TYR A 5 -5.49 40.80 -20.63
C TYR A 5 -4.24 41.65 -20.85
N LEU A 6 -3.61 41.56 -22.03
CA LEU A 6 -3.05 42.76 -22.66
C LEU A 6 -2.94 42.61 -24.18
N SER A 7 -3.59 43.56 -24.85
CA SER A 7 -3.70 43.77 -26.28
C SER A 7 -2.60 44.69 -26.82
N LEU A 8 -2.11 44.37 -28.02
CA LEU A 8 -1.50 45.16 -29.13
C LEU A 8 -1.49 46.71 -29.01
N PRO A 9 -0.47 47.42 -29.57
CA PRO A 9 -0.49 47.73 -31.01
C PRO A 9 0.85 47.87 -31.76
N LEU A 10 0.76 47.75 -33.09
CA LEU A 10 1.72 48.20 -34.11
C LEU A 10 1.93 49.72 -34.05
N HIS A 11 3.17 50.18 -34.27
CA HIS A 11 3.45 51.44 -34.98
C HIS A 11 4.79 51.44 -35.73
N HIS A 12 4.74 52.05 -36.91
CA HIS A 12 5.80 52.41 -37.87
C HIS A 12 7.05 53.07 -37.26
N ILE A 13 8.23 52.91 -37.90
CA ILE A 13 8.99 54.02 -38.55
C ILE A 13 10.26 53.50 -39.28
N ALA A 14 10.41 54.06 -40.50
CA ALA A 14 11.61 54.32 -41.32
C ALA A 14 12.58 53.21 -41.77
N GLN A 15 12.51 52.96 -43.08
CA GLN A 15 13.61 52.55 -43.94
C GLN A 15 14.80 53.53 -43.87
N GLN A 16 16.02 53.01 -43.76
CA GLN A 16 17.20 53.64 -44.36
C GLN A 16 17.82 52.69 -45.38
N ARG A 17 17.83 53.17 -46.62
CA ARG A 17 18.51 52.59 -47.77
C ARG A 17 20.02 52.73 -47.60
N TYR A 18 20.75 51.63 -47.75
CA TYR A 18 22.06 51.68 -48.41
C TYR A 18 22.01 50.71 -49.58
N GLY A 19 22.11 51.28 -50.78
CA GLY A 19 22.00 50.58 -52.04
C GLY A 19 23.25 49.76 -52.34
N PHE A 20 23.04 48.49 -52.66
CA PHE A 20 23.95 47.74 -53.52
C PHE A 20 23.42 47.86 -54.95
N LEU A 21 24.17 48.55 -55.80
CA LEU A 21 23.87 48.76 -57.22
C LEU A 21 23.85 47.40 -57.95
N PRO A 22 22.82 47.11 -58.77
CA PRO A 22 22.86 45.97 -59.68
C PRO A 22 23.61 46.35 -60.98
N CYS A 23 24.43 45.41 -61.46
CA CYS A 23 25.07 45.47 -62.78
C CYS A 23 24.02 45.67 -63.88
N GLY A 24 24.04 46.86 -64.48
CA GLY A 24 23.12 47.27 -65.54
C GLY A 24 23.59 46.82 -66.92
N HIS A 25 22.63 46.24 -67.65
CA HIS A 25 22.68 45.84 -69.05
C HIS A 25 22.54 47.09 -69.95
N LEU A 26 23.49 47.35 -70.86
CA LEU A 26 23.29 48.20 -72.03
C LEU A 26 24.01 47.63 -73.25
N ALA A 27 23.37 47.79 -74.41
CA ALA A 27 23.60 47.07 -75.66
C ALA A 27 24.89 47.46 -76.42
N LYS A 28 25.30 46.50 -77.27
CA LYS A 28 26.36 46.45 -78.31
C LYS A 28 26.57 47.73 -79.15
N PRO A 29 27.67 47.87 -79.94
CA PRO A 29 28.61 46.82 -80.37
C PRO A 29 30.10 47.18 -80.25
N PHE A 30 30.94 46.24 -79.85
CA PHE A 30 32.23 45.97 -80.50
C PHE A 30 32.77 44.64 -79.94
N ALA A 31 33.43 43.89 -80.82
CA ALA A 31 33.93 42.54 -80.57
C ALA A 31 34.98 42.51 -79.45
N GLY A 32 34.92 41.48 -78.60
CA GLY A 32 35.96 41.19 -77.62
C GLY A 32 35.46 40.23 -76.56
N TYR A 33 35.97 38.99 -76.61
CA TYR A 33 35.86 37.98 -75.55
C TYR A 33 36.11 38.60 -74.15
N LEU A 34 35.36 38.16 -73.13
CA LEU A 34 35.87 37.70 -71.82
C LEU A 34 34.70 37.43 -70.84
N GLY A 35 34.89 36.40 -70.01
CA GLY A 35 33.84 35.68 -69.29
C GLY A 35 33.12 36.43 -68.16
N GLN A 36 31.96 35.89 -67.81
CA GLN A 36 31.20 36.24 -66.60
C GLN A 36 31.99 35.80 -65.35
N ALA A 37 32.52 36.75 -64.59
CA ALA A 37 32.97 36.51 -63.23
C ALA A 37 31.78 36.63 -62.27
N LYS A 38 31.38 35.52 -61.63
CA LYS A 38 30.54 35.56 -60.41
C LYS A 38 31.34 36.25 -59.31
N CYS A 39 30.85 37.36 -58.77
CA CYS A 39 31.36 37.91 -57.52
C CYS A 39 31.03 36.94 -56.39
N GLN A 40 31.99 36.11 -55.99
CA GLN A 40 31.93 35.42 -54.72
C GLN A 40 32.23 36.46 -53.63
N GLN A 41 31.23 36.79 -52.83
CA GLN A 41 31.46 37.50 -51.57
C GLN A 41 32.17 36.51 -50.64
N GLY A 42 33.49 36.64 -50.55
CA GLY A 42 34.28 35.90 -49.57
C GLY A 42 33.93 36.41 -48.17
N PHE A 43 33.56 35.50 -47.27
CA PHE A 43 33.34 35.80 -45.86
C PHE A 43 34.59 36.47 -45.26
N SER A 44 34.38 37.51 -44.44
CA SER A 44 35.49 38.12 -43.72
C SER A 44 36.00 37.14 -42.65
N LEU A 45 37.31 37.15 -42.39
CA LEU A 45 37.94 36.29 -41.37
C LEU A 45 37.31 36.51 -39.98
N LEU A 46 36.87 37.74 -39.71
CA LEU A 46 36.14 38.11 -38.48
C LEU A 46 34.77 37.40 -38.39
N GLU A 47 34.03 37.37 -39.48
CA GLU A 47 32.70 36.75 -39.53
C GLU A 47 32.78 35.23 -39.32
N LEU A 48 33.78 34.59 -39.93
CA LEU A 48 34.06 33.19 -39.67
C LEU A 48 34.39 32.95 -38.19
N LEU A 49 35.19 33.82 -37.58
CA LEU A 49 35.60 33.71 -36.17
C LEU A 49 34.41 33.87 -35.20
N VAL A 50 33.50 34.82 -35.48
CA VAL A 50 32.30 35.04 -34.67
C VAL A 50 31.31 33.88 -34.83
N VAL A 51 31.16 33.34 -36.04
CA VAL A 51 30.26 32.20 -36.27
C VAL A 51 30.77 30.94 -35.56
N ILE A 52 32.07 30.62 -35.63
CA ILE A 52 32.60 29.45 -34.91
C ILE A 52 32.55 29.64 -33.39
N SER A 53 32.68 30.86 -32.88
CA SER A 53 32.56 31.10 -31.43
C SER A 53 31.10 31.00 -30.96
N LEU A 54 30.14 31.52 -31.71
CA LEU A 54 28.71 31.36 -31.43
C LEU A 54 28.27 29.90 -31.53
N LEU A 55 28.70 29.17 -32.56
CA LEU A 55 28.42 27.74 -32.69
C LEU A 55 29.09 26.93 -31.57
N GLY A 56 30.27 27.35 -31.10
CA GLY A 56 30.91 26.75 -29.93
C GLY A 56 30.10 26.93 -28.65
N ILE A 57 29.60 28.15 -28.39
CA ILE A 57 28.77 28.43 -27.20
C ILE A 57 27.43 27.69 -27.25
N VAL A 58 26.78 27.67 -28.43
CA VAL A 58 25.52 26.93 -28.63
C VAL A 58 25.74 25.42 -28.54
N GLY A 59 26.86 24.92 -29.08
CA GLY A 59 27.22 23.51 -28.99
C GLY A 59 27.42 23.05 -27.55
N LEU A 60 28.12 23.83 -26.72
CA LEU A 60 28.38 23.52 -25.31
C LEU A 60 27.10 23.56 -24.46
N THR A 61 26.19 24.50 -24.74
CA THR A 61 24.91 24.61 -24.00
C THR A 61 23.88 23.56 -24.41
N ALA A 62 23.92 23.08 -25.66
CA ALA A 62 23.04 22.00 -26.12
C ALA A 62 23.37 20.65 -25.46
N THR A 63 24.64 20.38 -25.15
CA THR A 63 25.06 19.09 -24.57
C THR A 63 24.63 18.89 -23.11
N THR A 64 24.50 19.95 -22.31
CA THR A 64 24.15 19.83 -20.88
C THR A 64 22.67 19.51 -20.64
N TYR A 65 21.79 19.79 -21.62
CA TYR A 65 20.35 19.55 -21.49
C TYR A 65 19.88 18.13 -21.82
N ILE A 66 20.71 17.32 -22.49
CA ILE A 66 20.29 16.00 -23.01
C ILE A 66 20.44 14.88 -21.98
N ILE A 67 21.25 15.06 -20.93
CA ILE A 67 21.64 13.95 -20.03
C ILE A 67 20.67 13.78 -18.84
N ASP A 68 20.05 14.85 -18.34
CA ASP A 68 19.38 14.83 -17.02
C ASP A 68 17.97 14.21 -17.01
N THR A 69 17.31 14.13 -18.18
CA THR A 69 15.91 13.65 -18.23
C THR A 69 15.76 12.14 -18.02
N GLY A 70 16.82 11.35 -18.26
CA GLY A 70 16.79 9.90 -18.09
C GLY A 70 16.80 9.50 -16.62
N GLU A 71 17.74 10.04 -15.85
CA GLU A 71 17.88 9.72 -14.43
C GLU A 71 16.65 10.13 -13.63
N ILE A 72 16.20 11.38 -13.76
CA ILE A 72 15.00 11.86 -13.07
C ILE A 72 13.79 10.94 -13.33
N LYS A 73 13.60 10.50 -14.57
CA LYS A 73 12.51 9.59 -14.92
C LYS A 73 12.62 8.24 -14.20
N ARG A 74 13.82 7.66 -14.14
CA ARG A 74 14.06 6.39 -13.43
C ARG A 74 13.82 6.54 -11.93
N GLN A 75 14.25 7.65 -11.36
CA GLN A 75 14.02 7.98 -9.96
C GLN A 75 12.52 8.07 -9.63
N ASP A 76 11.77 8.78 -10.47
CA ASP A 76 10.31 8.89 -10.35
C ASP A 76 9.63 7.52 -10.47
N GLU A 77 10.02 6.70 -11.46
CA GLU A 77 9.47 5.35 -11.65
C GLU A 77 9.76 4.44 -10.45
N THR A 78 11.00 4.43 -9.95
CA THR A 78 11.40 3.64 -8.77
C THR A 78 10.58 4.06 -7.55
N THR A 79 10.47 5.36 -7.29
CA THR A 79 9.71 5.90 -6.14
C THR A 79 8.23 5.53 -6.24
N GLN A 80 7.62 5.67 -7.43
CA GLN A 80 6.22 5.32 -7.66
C GLN A 80 5.97 3.82 -7.43
N ARG A 81 6.85 2.95 -7.93
CA ARG A 81 6.72 1.50 -7.76
C ARG A 81 6.91 1.09 -6.30
N TRP A 82 7.87 1.70 -5.60
CA TRP A 82 8.11 1.47 -4.18
C TRP A 82 6.89 1.87 -3.32
N ASP A 83 6.32 3.05 -3.55
CA ASP A 83 5.10 3.51 -2.86
C ASP A 83 3.91 2.59 -3.15
N ALA A 84 3.75 2.16 -4.40
CA ALA A 84 2.68 1.25 -4.77
C ALA A 84 2.85 -0.15 -4.14
N ILE A 85 4.08 -0.67 -3.96
CA ILE A 85 4.30 -1.91 -3.18
C ILE A 85 3.89 -1.70 -1.74
N ARG A 86 4.36 -0.62 -1.10
CA ARG A 86 3.99 -0.34 0.29
C ARG A 86 2.48 -0.26 0.46
N LYS A 87 1.77 0.46 -0.43
CA LYS A 87 0.31 0.54 -0.45
C LYS A 87 -0.37 -0.80 -0.70
N ALA A 88 0.19 -1.67 -1.52
CA ALA A 88 -0.35 -3.01 -1.73
C ALA A 88 -0.25 -3.86 -0.46
N ILE A 89 0.77 -3.67 0.37
CA ILE A 89 0.96 -4.41 1.62
C ILE A 89 0.00 -3.94 2.72
N ILE A 90 0.05 -2.64 3.07
CA ILE A 90 -0.68 -2.10 4.23
C ILE A 90 -1.95 -1.31 3.88
N GLY A 91 -2.22 -1.09 2.60
CA GLY A 91 -3.32 -0.24 2.13
C GLY A 91 -3.00 1.24 2.17
N GLU A 92 -4.02 2.06 1.87
CA GLU A 92 -3.95 3.51 2.07
C GLU A 92 -4.67 3.91 3.38
N PRO A 93 -3.94 4.40 4.39
CA PRO A 93 -4.50 4.65 5.73
C PRO A 93 -5.54 5.79 5.78
N ASN A 94 -5.58 6.64 4.75
CA ASN A 94 -6.46 7.81 4.69
C ASN A 94 -7.77 7.55 3.94
N LEU A 95 -7.98 6.35 3.41
CA LEU A 95 -9.25 6.00 2.80
C LEU A 95 -10.28 5.73 3.90
N SER A 96 -11.43 6.36 3.79
CA SER A 96 -12.59 6.05 4.63
C SER A 96 -13.82 5.93 3.74
N LEU A 97 -14.67 4.94 4.05
CA LEU A 97 -15.95 4.74 3.39
C LEU A 97 -17.04 5.03 4.42
N ASN A 98 -17.88 6.04 4.16
CA ASN A 98 -18.97 6.44 5.06
C ASN A 98 -18.51 6.77 6.50
N GLY A 99 -17.32 7.34 6.66
CA GLY A 99 -16.77 7.72 7.97
C GLY A 99 -16.12 6.56 8.75
N SER A 100 -16.12 5.34 8.21
CA SER A 100 -15.33 4.23 8.74
C SER A 100 -14.01 4.10 7.99
N PRO A 101 -12.88 3.89 8.69
CA PRO A 101 -11.58 3.61 8.06
C PRO A 101 -11.72 2.43 7.09
N TYR A 102 -11.27 2.61 5.85
CA TYR A 102 -11.19 1.56 4.87
C TYR A 102 -9.84 0.86 5.03
N VAL A 103 -9.84 -0.32 5.64
CA VAL A 103 -8.64 -1.15 5.76
C VAL A 103 -8.62 -2.10 4.57
N SER A 104 -7.51 -2.08 3.83
CA SER A 104 -7.29 -2.88 2.62
C SER A 104 -5.82 -3.22 2.49
N GLY A 105 -5.49 -4.10 1.56
CA GLY A 105 -4.11 -4.52 1.30
C GLY A 105 -3.86 -5.92 1.80
N TYR A 106 -2.68 -6.44 1.46
CA TYR A 106 -2.27 -7.80 1.73
C TYR A 106 -2.44 -8.19 3.20
N VAL A 107 -1.94 -7.36 4.12
CA VAL A 107 -2.00 -7.65 5.56
C VAL A 107 -3.44 -7.72 6.07
N ALA A 108 -4.33 -6.88 5.55
CA ALA A 108 -5.71 -6.82 6.02
C ALA A 108 -6.50 -8.10 5.73
N ASP A 109 -6.14 -8.78 4.63
CA ASP A 109 -6.79 -9.98 4.13
C ASP A 109 -6.06 -11.26 4.59
N MET A 110 -4.72 -11.21 4.71
CA MET A 110 -3.86 -12.35 5.04
C MET A 110 -3.43 -12.43 6.50
N GLY A 111 -3.50 -11.33 7.25
CA GLY A 111 -3.06 -11.27 8.65
C GLY A 111 -1.53 -11.33 8.87
N ARG A 112 -0.73 -11.31 7.80
CA ARG A 112 0.75 -11.35 7.82
C ARG A 112 1.37 -10.49 6.71
N LEU A 113 2.67 -10.23 6.79
CA LEU A 113 3.43 -9.62 5.69
C LEU A 113 3.66 -10.63 4.55
N PRO A 114 3.84 -10.16 3.30
CA PRO A 114 4.18 -11.05 2.20
C PRO A 114 5.63 -11.53 2.31
N SER A 115 5.88 -12.75 1.87
CA SER A 115 7.24 -13.35 1.87
C SER A 115 8.08 -12.90 0.67
N ASN A 116 7.46 -12.27 -0.32
CA ASN A 116 8.08 -11.77 -1.56
C ASN A 116 7.09 -10.86 -2.29
N ILE A 117 7.54 -10.12 -3.31
CA ILE A 117 6.67 -9.20 -4.05
C ILE A 117 5.64 -9.98 -4.92
N GLN A 118 5.97 -11.19 -5.37
CA GLN A 118 5.07 -12.00 -6.20
C GLN A 118 3.75 -12.35 -5.49
N GLU A 119 3.74 -12.51 -4.16
CA GLU A 119 2.52 -12.73 -3.37
C GLU A 119 1.49 -11.59 -3.56
N LEU A 120 1.95 -10.38 -3.90
CA LEU A 120 1.10 -9.22 -4.19
C LEU A 120 0.47 -9.25 -5.58
N PHE A 121 0.98 -10.07 -6.49
CA PHE A 121 0.56 -10.10 -7.91
C PHE A 121 -0.28 -11.31 -8.26
N VAL A 122 0.07 -12.46 -7.72
CA VAL A 122 -0.54 -13.73 -8.09
C VAL A 122 -0.83 -14.51 -6.83
N GLN A 123 -1.97 -15.20 -6.83
CA GLN A 123 -2.32 -16.08 -5.73
C GLN A 123 -1.23 -17.13 -5.52
N GLY A 124 -0.76 -17.78 -6.59
CA GLY A 124 0.24 -18.84 -6.47
C GLY A 124 -0.26 -19.97 -5.57
N SER A 125 0.52 -20.31 -4.55
CA SER A 125 0.15 -21.30 -3.53
C SER A 125 -0.66 -20.73 -2.37
N GLN A 126 -0.91 -19.42 -2.33
CA GLN A 126 -1.60 -18.78 -1.21
C GLN A 126 -3.06 -19.25 -1.11
N PRO A 127 -3.62 -19.30 0.11
CA PRO A 127 -5.00 -19.69 0.32
C PRO A 127 -5.94 -18.72 -0.41
N ALA A 128 -6.89 -19.23 -1.19
CA ALA A 128 -7.89 -18.39 -1.83
C ALA A 128 -8.80 -17.74 -0.79
N TRP A 129 -9.26 -16.52 -1.03
CA TRP A 129 -10.27 -15.89 -0.19
C TRP A 129 -11.51 -16.79 -0.03
N THR A 130 -11.86 -17.10 1.21
CA THR A 130 -13.03 -17.90 1.56
C THR A 130 -13.64 -17.44 2.88
N GLU A 131 -14.83 -17.93 3.19
CA GLU A 131 -15.44 -17.80 4.50
C GLU A 131 -15.17 -19.07 5.32
N ILE A 132 -14.53 -18.92 6.47
CA ILE A 132 -14.20 -19.98 7.41
C ILE A 132 -15.28 -20.00 8.49
N ASN A 133 -16.01 -21.11 8.61
CA ASN A 133 -17.03 -21.26 9.64
C ASN A 133 -16.38 -21.33 11.03
N LEU A 134 -16.79 -20.44 11.94
CA LEU A 134 -16.32 -20.39 13.31
C LEU A 134 -17.07 -21.40 14.19
N TYR A 135 -18.39 -21.47 14.01
CA TYR A 135 -19.30 -22.35 14.74
C TYR A 135 -20.65 -22.43 14.02
N THR A 136 -21.55 -23.28 14.51
CA THR A 136 -22.92 -23.36 13.99
C THR A 136 -23.76 -22.25 14.61
N ALA A 137 -24.07 -21.22 13.84
CA ALA A 137 -24.98 -20.14 14.26
C ALA A 137 -26.45 -20.58 14.18
N GLY A 138 -27.33 -19.82 14.84
CA GLY A 138 -28.78 -20.07 14.76
C GLY A 138 -29.35 -19.97 13.34
N THR A 139 -30.56 -20.51 13.12
CA THR A 139 -31.17 -20.56 11.78
C THR A 139 -31.28 -19.18 11.14
N GLY A 140 -30.66 -19.01 9.97
CA GLY A 140 -30.67 -17.77 9.19
C GLY A 140 -29.47 -16.84 9.44
N TYR A 141 -28.57 -17.21 10.36
CA TYR A 141 -27.32 -16.50 10.61
C TYR A 141 -26.11 -17.31 10.14
N SER A 142 -25.05 -16.61 9.73
CA SER A 142 -23.75 -17.21 9.43
C SER A 142 -22.74 -16.72 10.46
N ALA A 143 -22.02 -17.64 11.08
CA ALA A 143 -20.87 -17.34 11.92
C ALA A 143 -19.60 -17.76 11.18
N ALA A 144 -19.22 -16.96 10.19
CA ALA A 144 -18.04 -17.20 9.40
C ALA A 144 -17.12 -15.98 9.38
N LEU A 145 -15.82 -16.22 9.27
CA LEU A 145 -14.81 -15.19 9.13
C LEU A 145 -14.22 -15.27 7.72
N GLY A 146 -14.20 -14.13 7.03
CA GLY A 146 -13.57 -14.06 5.71
C GLY A 146 -12.07 -13.86 5.85
N GLY A 147 -11.29 -14.62 5.08
CA GLY A 147 -9.83 -14.52 5.07
C GLY A 147 -9.23 -15.19 3.83
N GLY A 148 -7.97 -14.87 3.55
CA GLY A 148 -7.19 -15.42 2.45
C GLY A 148 -6.90 -14.42 1.34
N TRP A 149 -6.26 -14.87 0.27
CA TRP A 149 -5.80 -14.01 -0.81
C TRP A 149 -6.98 -13.52 -1.65
N ARG A 150 -7.22 -12.20 -1.61
CA ARG A 150 -8.39 -11.58 -2.24
C ARG A 150 -8.13 -10.94 -3.60
N GLY A 151 -6.88 -10.82 -4.01
CA GLY A 151 -6.60 -10.39 -5.36
C GLY A 151 -5.17 -9.97 -5.59
N PRO A 152 -4.83 -9.68 -6.85
CA PRO A 152 -3.63 -8.92 -7.11
C PRO A 152 -3.77 -7.58 -6.37
N TYR A 153 -2.96 -7.38 -5.35
CA TYR A 153 -2.83 -6.12 -4.62
C TYR A 153 -2.01 -5.10 -5.43
N LEU A 154 -1.21 -5.61 -6.39
CA LEU A 154 -0.54 -4.83 -7.42
C LEU A 154 -1.12 -5.16 -8.81
N TYR A 155 -1.51 -4.13 -9.55
CA TYR A 155 -2.09 -4.28 -10.88
C TYR A 155 -1.06 -3.91 -11.96
N THR A 156 -0.50 -4.91 -12.65
CA THR A 156 0.21 -4.67 -13.91
C THR A 156 0.09 -5.86 -14.85
N ALA A 157 0.13 -5.58 -16.16
CA ALA A 157 0.09 -6.58 -17.21
C ALA A 157 1.45 -7.29 -17.37
N GLY A 158 1.81 -8.20 -16.45
CA GLY A 158 2.91 -9.17 -16.64
C GLY A 158 4.14 -9.00 -15.73
N SER A 159 4.86 -10.10 -15.53
CA SER A 159 5.90 -10.28 -14.50
C SER A 159 7.21 -9.51 -14.71
N ARG A 160 7.44 -8.82 -15.84
CA ARG A 160 8.66 -8.02 -16.06
C ARG A 160 8.47 -6.53 -15.81
N PHE A 161 7.25 -6.08 -15.53
CA PHE A 161 6.92 -4.65 -15.54
C PHE A 161 7.00 -3.97 -14.17
N TYR A 162 7.38 -4.71 -13.13
CA TYR A 162 7.49 -4.16 -11.78
C TYR A 162 8.91 -4.07 -11.25
N ARG A 163 9.92 -4.11 -12.12
CA ARG A 163 11.31 -3.82 -11.74
C ARG A 163 11.46 -2.36 -11.29
N ASP A 164 12.61 -1.94 -10.79
CA ASP A 164 12.92 -0.52 -10.58
C ASP A 164 13.13 0.24 -11.91
N GLY A 165 13.40 1.55 -11.84
CA GLY A 165 13.64 2.41 -13.00
C GLY A 165 14.86 2.02 -13.84
N TRP A 166 15.82 1.28 -13.26
CA TRP A 166 17.00 0.77 -13.96
C TRP A 166 16.80 -0.61 -14.57
N ASN A 167 15.65 -1.23 -14.31
CA ASN A 167 15.29 -2.56 -14.79
C ASN A 167 16.30 -3.62 -14.31
N ASN A 168 16.70 -3.51 -13.04
CA ASN A 168 17.63 -4.43 -12.41
C ASN A 168 17.11 -5.86 -12.42
N GLU A 169 18.04 -6.80 -12.55
CA GLU A 169 17.78 -8.24 -12.45
C GLU A 169 18.65 -8.83 -11.35
N ASP A 170 18.06 -9.71 -10.54
CA ASP A 170 18.81 -10.44 -9.52
C ASP A 170 19.67 -11.52 -10.21
N GLY A 171 20.93 -11.66 -9.78
CA GLY A 171 21.84 -12.68 -10.30
C GLY A 171 21.34 -14.11 -10.08
N ASN A 172 20.46 -14.33 -9.10
CA ASN A 172 19.71 -15.55 -8.88
C ASN A 172 18.33 -15.46 -9.55
N ALA A 173 18.16 -16.18 -10.65
CA ALA A 173 16.92 -16.22 -11.41
C ALA A 173 15.68 -16.64 -10.60
N ALA A 174 15.85 -17.45 -9.54
CA ALA A 174 14.74 -17.82 -8.67
C ALA A 174 14.27 -16.64 -7.81
N ASN A 175 15.22 -15.84 -7.29
CA ASN A 175 14.90 -14.62 -6.55
C ASN A 175 14.31 -13.55 -7.49
N ASP A 176 14.90 -13.40 -8.68
CA ASP A 176 14.41 -12.46 -9.70
C ASP A 176 12.96 -12.74 -10.10
N THR A 177 12.57 -14.02 -10.18
CA THR A 177 11.19 -14.42 -10.55
C THR A 177 10.15 -14.01 -9.51
N ILE A 178 10.52 -13.99 -8.22
CA ILE A 178 9.59 -13.71 -7.11
C ILE A 178 9.66 -12.26 -6.61
N ASN A 179 10.78 -11.57 -6.83
CA ASN A 179 11.03 -10.22 -6.35
C ASN A 179 11.33 -9.19 -7.45
N PHE A 180 11.34 -9.60 -8.72
CA PHE A 180 11.45 -8.68 -9.87
C PHE A 180 12.67 -7.75 -9.80
N GLY A 181 13.82 -8.27 -9.37
CA GLY A 181 15.07 -7.51 -9.25
C GLY A 181 15.15 -6.58 -8.04
N TRP A 182 14.11 -6.46 -7.22
CA TRP A 182 14.18 -5.74 -5.96
C TRP A 182 14.95 -6.56 -4.92
N ASN A 183 15.80 -5.87 -4.15
CA ASN A 183 16.42 -6.43 -2.98
C ASN A 183 15.41 -6.44 -1.82
N VAL A 184 14.91 -7.62 -1.46
CA VAL A 184 13.90 -7.81 -0.40
C VAL A 184 14.54 -8.44 0.82
N THR A 185 14.45 -7.77 1.96
CA THR A 185 14.93 -8.26 3.26
C THR A 185 13.76 -8.38 4.22
N LEU A 186 13.64 -9.55 4.86
CA LEU A 186 12.58 -9.85 5.82
C LEU A 186 13.18 -10.04 7.21
N THR A 187 12.51 -9.47 8.23
CA THR A 187 12.84 -9.69 9.64
C THR A 187 11.77 -10.56 10.27
N GLY A 188 12.16 -11.56 11.07
CA GLY A 188 11.25 -12.54 11.67
C GLY A 188 11.41 -13.94 11.08
N THR A 189 10.44 -14.81 11.34
CA THR A 189 10.44 -16.21 10.88
C THR A 189 9.24 -16.43 9.99
N ALA A 190 9.41 -17.13 8.87
CA ALA A 190 8.27 -17.50 8.02
C ALA A 190 7.24 -18.33 8.80
N PRO A 191 5.92 -18.12 8.59
CA PRO A 191 5.29 -17.09 7.75
C PRO A 191 5.14 -15.72 8.46
N ASP A 192 5.42 -15.64 9.75
CA ASP A 192 5.21 -14.49 10.65
C ASP A 192 6.37 -13.49 10.65
N TYR A 193 6.64 -12.88 9.49
CA TYR A 193 7.61 -11.77 9.41
C TYR A 193 7.10 -10.53 10.15
N THR A 194 7.98 -9.86 10.89
CA THR A 194 7.66 -8.63 11.65
C THR A 194 7.84 -7.37 10.81
N ASP A 195 8.86 -7.38 9.94
CA ASP A 195 9.24 -6.23 9.13
C ASP A 195 9.67 -6.68 7.73
N ILE A 196 9.42 -5.82 6.74
CA ILE A 196 9.87 -6.01 5.36
C ILE A 196 10.57 -4.74 4.87
N ALA A 197 11.77 -4.90 4.32
CA ALA A 197 12.52 -3.88 3.62
C ALA A 197 12.62 -4.23 2.13
N ILE A 198 12.41 -3.24 1.28
CA ILE A 198 12.49 -3.37 -0.18
C ILE A 198 13.35 -2.22 -0.70
N GLN A 199 14.38 -2.57 -1.46
CA GLN A 199 15.38 -1.64 -1.96
C GLN A 199 15.63 -1.88 -3.46
N SER A 200 15.77 -0.78 -4.20
CA SER A 200 16.28 -0.70 -5.57
C SER A 200 17.78 -0.52 -5.52
N LEU A 201 18.53 -1.31 -6.29
CA LEU A 201 20.00 -1.30 -6.35
C LEU A 201 20.56 -0.36 -7.44
N GLY A 202 19.75 0.60 -7.92
CA GLY A 202 20.21 1.68 -8.77
C GLY A 202 20.84 1.25 -10.11
N ASP A 203 21.75 2.06 -10.64
CA ASP A 203 22.46 1.83 -11.90
C ASP A 203 23.61 0.82 -11.77
N ASP A 204 24.16 0.69 -10.56
CA ASP A 204 25.30 -0.20 -10.32
C ASP A 204 24.87 -1.65 -10.01
N ASN A 205 23.59 -1.86 -9.66
CA ASN A 205 23.01 -3.16 -9.31
C ASN A 205 23.78 -3.85 -8.19
N LEU A 206 24.32 -3.07 -7.25
CA LEU A 206 25.11 -3.53 -6.11
C LEU A 206 24.50 -3.01 -4.82
N THR A 207 24.60 -3.81 -3.74
CA THR A 207 24.22 -3.32 -2.42
C THR A 207 25.26 -2.35 -1.89
N GLY A 208 24.83 -1.21 -1.38
CA GLY A 208 25.67 -0.25 -0.69
C GLY A 208 25.96 0.95 -1.56
N GLY A 209 25.13 1.97 -1.40
CA GLY A 209 25.26 3.29 -2.00
C GLY A 209 24.59 4.33 -1.11
N ILE A 210 24.97 5.59 -1.28
CA ILE A 210 24.34 6.71 -0.55
C ILE A 210 23.54 7.60 -1.48
N GLU A 211 23.84 7.59 -2.78
CA GLU A 211 23.12 8.34 -3.79
C GLU A 211 21.93 7.53 -4.32
N PHE A 212 20.87 8.20 -4.78
CA PHE A 212 19.65 7.54 -5.24
C PHE A 212 19.93 6.58 -6.41
N ASN A 213 20.80 6.99 -7.34
CA ASN A 213 21.20 6.22 -8.51
C ASN A 213 22.10 5.02 -8.15
N GLU A 214 22.55 4.91 -6.91
CA GLU A 214 23.21 3.72 -6.38
C GLU A 214 22.19 2.87 -5.63
N ASP A 215 21.45 3.46 -4.68
CA ASP A 215 20.47 2.73 -3.85
C ASP A 215 19.25 3.59 -3.50
N PHE A 216 18.07 2.97 -3.53
CA PHE A 216 16.84 3.58 -3.01
C PHE A 216 15.91 2.57 -2.31
N PRO A 217 15.60 2.76 -1.01
CA PRO A 217 16.25 3.68 -0.08
C PRO A 217 17.77 3.40 0.05
N SER A 218 18.56 4.41 0.40
CA SER A 218 20.03 4.26 0.52
C SER A 218 20.47 3.32 1.65
N ASN A 219 19.60 3.10 2.64
CA ASN A 219 19.84 2.10 3.68
C ASN A 219 19.03 0.84 3.39
N ALA A 220 19.70 -0.25 3.04
CA ALA A 220 19.09 -1.56 2.81
C ALA A 220 18.32 -2.11 4.03
N ALA A 221 18.70 -1.70 5.25
CA ALA A 221 18.02 -2.08 6.48
C ALA A 221 16.86 -1.14 6.85
N GLN A 222 16.53 -0.16 6.01
CA GLN A 222 15.35 0.68 6.22
C GLN A 222 14.10 -0.13 5.88
N ASN A 223 13.33 -0.45 6.93
CA ASN A 223 12.04 -1.10 6.76
C ASN A 223 11.11 -0.27 5.88
N MET A 224 10.61 -0.88 4.82
CA MET A 224 9.51 -0.34 4.03
C MET A 224 8.20 -0.49 4.77
N VAL A 225 8.00 -1.56 5.55
CA VAL A 225 6.88 -1.69 6.48
C VAL A 225 7.42 -2.27 7.78
N SER A 226 7.20 -1.57 8.89
CA SER A 226 7.62 -1.99 10.22
C SER A 226 6.47 -2.61 11.02
N TYR A 227 6.80 -3.43 12.01
CA TYR A 227 5.85 -4.14 12.87
C TYR A 227 4.65 -3.30 13.33
N ASN A 228 4.90 -2.12 13.90
CA ASN A 228 3.85 -1.24 14.46
C ASN A 228 2.97 -0.54 13.41
N GLU A 229 3.27 -0.68 12.11
CA GLU A 229 2.49 -0.06 11.04
C GLU A 229 1.34 -0.95 10.56
N TRP A 230 1.48 -2.26 10.77
CA TRP A 230 0.54 -3.28 10.28
C TRP A 230 -0.04 -4.14 11.41
N THR A 231 0.51 -4.03 12.63
CA THR A 231 -0.08 -4.56 13.86
C THR A 231 -0.56 -3.42 14.76
N LEU A 232 -1.51 -3.72 15.65
CA LEU A 232 -1.95 -2.76 16.65
C LEU A 232 -0.83 -2.56 17.68
N SER A 233 -0.66 -1.31 18.08
CA SER A 233 0.29 -0.96 19.14
C SER A 233 0.03 -1.77 20.41
N THR A 234 1.03 -1.93 21.26
CA THR A 234 0.91 -2.57 22.59
C THR A 234 -0.02 -1.82 23.56
N ALA A 235 -0.63 -0.71 23.15
CA ALA A 235 -1.62 0.00 23.94
C ALA A 235 -2.90 -0.86 24.09
N PRO A 236 -3.50 -0.91 25.30
CA PRO A 236 -4.73 -1.63 25.51
C PRO A 236 -5.90 -1.05 24.70
N ILE A 237 -6.72 -1.94 24.12
CA ILE A 237 -7.95 -1.60 23.42
C ILE A 237 -9.11 -1.71 24.39
N THR A 238 -9.94 -0.68 24.45
CA THR A 238 -11.12 -0.65 25.33
C THR A 238 -12.40 -1.00 24.58
N PHE A 239 -13.16 -1.98 25.07
CA PHE A 239 -14.43 -2.41 24.50
C PHE A 239 -15.60 -1.97 25.38
N ASN A 240 -16.54 -1.26 24.77
CA ASN A 240 -17.79 -0.85 25.40
C ASN A 240 -18.93 -1.66 24.77
N ILE A 241 -19.49 -2.58 25.53
CA ILE A 241 -20.51 -3.51 25.03
C ILE A 241 -21.87 -3.02 25.54
N ASN A 242 -22.74 -2.62 24.60
CA ASN A 242 -24.10 -2.17 24.87
C ASN A 242 -25.09 -3.19 24.33
N PHE A 243 -26.11 -3.50 25.11
CA PHE A 243 -27.20 -4.37 24.68
C PHE A 243 -28.33 -3.54 24.08
N ASN A 244 -28.92 -4.02 22.98
CA ASN A 244 -30.11 -3.40 22.37
C ASN A 244 -31.36 -3.48 23.27
N LYS A 245 -31.39 -4.42 24.22
CA LYS A 245 -32.46 -4.67 25.19
C LYS A 245 -31.82 -5.01 26.54
N ALA A 246 -32.56 -4.82 27.63
CA ALA A 246 -32.07 -5.19 28.95
C ALA A 246 -31.95 -6.72 29.08
N VAL A 247 -30.90 -7.20 29.75
CA VAL A 247 -30.69 -8.63 30.02
C VAL A 247 -31.84 -9.18 30.88
N THR A 248 -32.66 -10.08 30.31
CA THR A 248 -33.87 -10.62 30.97
C THR A 248 -33.62 -11.89 31.76
N SER A 249 -32.69 -12.72 31.28
CA SER A 249 -32.35 -14.02 31.86
C SER A 249 -30.84 -14.15 31.96
N ILE A 250 -30.39 -14.65 33.10
CA ILE A 250 -29.03 -15.18 33.25
C ILE A 250 -29.25 -16.63 33.67
N PRO A 251 -28.83 -17.61 32.86
CA PRO A 251 -28.88 -19.00 33.26
C PRO A 251 -28.08 -19.19 34.55
N LEU A 252 -28.76 -19.30 35.68
CA LEU A 252 -28.15 -19.91 36.86
C LEU A 252 -28.10 -21.40 36.57
N ASP A 253 -26.93 -21.93 36.22
CA ASP A 253 -26.70 -23.34 36.45
C ASP A 253 -26.92 -23.59 37.94
N THR A 254 -27.98 -24.34 38.26
CA THR A 254 -28.34 -24.70 39.62
C THR A 254 -27.30 -25.58 40.32
N SER A 255 -26.21 -25.96 39.64
CA SER A 255 -25.15 -26.82 40.16
C SER A 255 -23.73 -26.23 40.16
N SER A 256 -23.48 -25.09 39.49
CA SER A 256 -22.18 -24.40 39.54
C SER A 256 -22.34 -22.90 39.78
N SER A 257 -21.74 -22.44 40.88
CA SER A 257 -21.79 -21.04 41.29
C SER A 257 -21.01 -20.15 40.31
N LEU A 258 -21.73 -19.23 39.67
CA LEU A 258 -21.27 -18.08 38.86
C LEU A 258 -20.97 -18.39 37.39
N GLN A 259 -21.98 -18.14 36.54
CA GLN A 259 -21.76 -17.96 35.11
C GLN A 259 -20.99 -16.65 34.88
N SER A 260 -19.84 -16.74 34.23
CA SER A 260 -19.05 -15.60 33.79
C SER A 260 -19.03 -15.54 32.27
N PHE A 261 -18.66 -14.37 31.75
CA PHE A 261 -18.63 -14.07 30.35
C PHE A 261 -17.22 -13.63 29.97
N GLU A 262 -16.80 -14.00 28.77
CA GLU A 262 -15.50 -13.63 28.23
C GLU A 262 -15.70 -13.02 26.83
N LEU A 263 -15.11 -11.86 26.59
CA LEU A 263 -15.09 -11.29 25.24
C LEU A 263 -13.97 -11.97 24.46
N ARG A 264 -14.32 -12.65 23.36
CA ARG A 264 -13.36 -13.28 22.44
C ARG A 264 -13.39 -12.61 21.09
N ILE A 265 -12.21 -12.45 20.50
CA ILE A 265 -12.00 -11.87 19.17
C ILE A 265 -11.35 -12.93 18.29
N TYR A 266 -11.99 -13.19 17.16
CA TYR A 266 -11.55 -14.09 16.11
C TYR A 266 -11.00 -13.28 14.95
N ARG A 267 -9.87 -13.71 14.40
CA ARG A 267 -9.24 -13.10 13.24
C ARG A 267 -8.60 -14.16 12.34
N TYR A 268 -8.37 -13.79 11.09
CA TYR A 268 -7.68 -14.63 10.13
C TYR A 268 -6.20 -14.26 10.12
N VAL A 269 -5.33 -15.25 10.26
CA VAL A 269 -3.88 -15.14 10.13
C VAL A 269 -3.41 -16.34 9.34
N ASP A 270 -2.94 -16.11 8.12
CA ASP A 270 -2.43 -17.17 7.25
C ASP A 270 -1.21 -17.86 7.87
N ASP A 271 -1.30 -19.18 8.04
CA ASP A 271 -0.23 -20.01 8.60
C ASP A 271 0.85 -20.42 7.57
N GLY A 272 0.77 -19.88 6.34
CA GLY A 272 1.66 -20.20 5.23
C GLY A 272 1.26 -21.48 4.49
N GLY A 273 0.12 -22.06 4.83
CA GLY A 273 -0.54 -23.13 4.11
C GLY A 273 -1.13 -22.67 2.77
N ASN A 274 -1.75 -23.61 2.07
CA ASN A 274 -2.34 -23.33 0.75
C ASN A 274 -3.87 -23.28 0.78
N THR A 275 -4.47 -23.39 1.96
CA THR A 275 -5.92 -23.51 2.17
C THR A 275 -6.33 -22.69 3.36
N ALA A 276 -7.29 -21.79 3.18
CA ALA A 276 -7.88 -21.04 4.28
C ALA A 276 -8.82 -21.97 5.07
N ASP A 277 -8.44 -22.30 6.31
CA ASP A 277 -9.19 -23.19 7.18
C ASP A 277 -9.21 -22.73 8.64
N ILE A 278 -9.71 -23.59 9.55
CA ILE A 278 -9.89 -23.24 10.97
C ILE A 278 -8.57 -23.02 11.71
N ASN A 279 -7.46 -23.56 11.22
CA ASN A 279 -6.13 -23.36 11.83
C ASN A 279 -5.61 -21.94 11.59
N ASP A 280 -6.10 -21.26 10.55
CA ASP A 280 -5.81 -19.84 10.28
C ASP A 280 -6.65 -18.89 11.16
N VAL A 281 -7.54 -19.43 12.00
CA VAL A 281 -8.37 -18.61 12.88
C VAL A 281 -7.70 -18.47 14.23
N ASP A 282 -7.09 -17.31 14.45
CA ASP A 282 -6.52 -16.97 15.75
C ASP A 282 -7.58 -16.33 16.66
N ILE A 283 -7.52 -16.70 17.94
CA ILE A 283 -8.48 -16.31 18.97
C ILE A 283 -7.75 -15.58 20.09
N THR A 284 -8.23 -14.38 20.43
CA THR A 284 -7.71 -13.62 21.55
C THR A 284 -8.84 -13.18 22.48
N SER A 285 -8.68 -13.44 23.77
CA SER A 285 -9.63 -13.04 24.82
C SER A 285 -9.26 -11.70 25.44
N ALA A 286 -10.27 -10.95 25.89
CA ALA A 286 -10.07 -9.80 26.77
C ALA A 286 -9.32 -10.18 28.06
N ASP A 287 -8.70 -9.19 28.69
CA ASP A 287 -7.81 -9.34 29.85
C ASP A 287 -8.52 -9.90 31.09
N SER A 288 -9.85 -9.83 31.13
CA SER A 288 -10.68 -10.28 32.24
C SER A 288 -12.00 -10.89 31.78
N THR A 289 -12.55 -11.78 32.60
CA THR A 289 -13.96 -12.18 32.49
C THR A 289 -14.86 -11.20 33.24
N PHE A 290 -16.15 -11.20 32.93
CA PHE A 290 -17.14 -10.36 33.58
C PHE A 290 -18.41 -11.13 33.93
N THR A 291 -19.27 -10.50 34.73
CA THR A 291 -20.61 -11.02 35.05
C THR A 291 -21.66 -10.02 34.61
N LEU A 292 -22.83 -10.53 34.22
CA LEU A 292 -23.99 -9.70 33.91
C LEU A 292 -24.95 -9.70 35.10
N THR A 293 -25.74 -8.64 35.24
CA THR A 293 -26.82 -8.56 36.22
C THR A 293 -28.16 -8.47 35.50
N PRO A 294 -29.26 -8.98 36.10
CA PRO A 294 -30.58 -8.82 35.51
C PRO A 294 -30.91 -7.34 35.30
N ASN A 295 -31.48 -7.02 34.14
CA ASN A 295 -31.75 -5.67 33.64
C ASN A 295 -30.52 -4.83 33.25
N ALA A 296 -29.33 -5.43 33.16
CA ALA A 296 -28.16 -4.73 32.61
C ALA A 296 -28.43 -4.30 31.16
N THR A 297 -28.06 -3.06 30.84
CA THR A 297 -28.12 -2.50 29.47
C THR A 297 -26.74 -2.40 28.82
N SER A 298 -25.68 -2.69 29.57
CA SER A 298 -24.29 -2.77 29.10
C SER A 298 -23.50 -3.77 29.93
N ALA A 299 -22.45 -4.36 29.35
CA ALA A 299 -21.47 -5.12 30.11
C ALA A 299 -20.47 -4.16 30.79
N PRO A 300 -19.76 -4.61 31.85
CA PRO A 300 -18.58 -3.90 32.33
C PRO A 300 -17.57 -3.69 31.19
N THR A 301 -16.90 -2.53 31.18
CA THR A 301 -15.87 -2.23 30.19
C THR A 301 -14.79 -3.31 30.18
N GLN A 302 -14.49 -3.84 29.00
CA GLN A 302 -13.44 -4.83 28.80
C GLN A 302 -12.20 -4.18 28.20
N THR A 303 -11.02 -4.68 28.56
CA THR A 303 -9.76 -4.29 27.93
C THR A 303 -9.12 -5.50 27.27
N LEU A 304 -8.44 -5.27 26.15
CA LEU A 304 -7.53 -6.23 25.57
C LEU A 304 -6.16 -5.58 25.50
N THR A 305 -5.18 -6.14 26.19
CA THR A 305 -3.79 -5.78 26.04
C THR A 305 -3.16 -6.73 25.02
N PRO A 306 -2.78 -6.25 23.81
CA PRO A 306 -2.19 -7.13 22.80
C PRO A 306 -0.86 -7.71 23.31
N THR A 307 -0.85 -9.00 23.63
CA THR A 307 0.36 -9.72 24.06
C THR A 307 1.12 -10.37 22.90
N ALA A 308 0.55 -10.33 21.69
CA ALA A 308 1.06 -10.93 20.46
C ALA A 308 0.73 -10.05 19.24
N ASN A 309 1.17 -10.49 18.05
CA ASN A 309 0.85 -9.87 16.76
C ASN A 309 -0.67 -9.82 16.56
N LEU A 310 -1.25 -8.64 16.79
CA LEU A 310 -2.64 -8.36 16.45
C LEU A 310 -2.64 -7.55 15.15
N PRO A 311 -2.70 -8.19 13.96
CA PRO A 311 -2.71 -7.49 12.68
C PRO A 311 -3.94 -6.59 12.54
N VAL A 312 -3.79 -5.52 11.78
CA VAL A 312 -4.93 -4.74 11.29
C VAL A 312 -5.74 -5.58 10.31
N GLY A 313 -7.05 -5.36 10.25
CA GLY A 313 -7.92 -6.13 9.38
C GLY A 313 -9.33 -6.30 9.94
N ARG A 314 -10.09 -7.18 9.30
CA ARG A 314 -11.45 -7.53 9.73
C ARG A 314 -11.38 -8.57 10.84
N VAL A 315 -12.14 -8.34 11.90
CA VAL A 315 -12.26 -9.26 13.03
C VAL A 315 -13.72 -9.52 13.37
N ALA A 316 -13.95 -10.59 14.11
CA ALA A 316 -15.26 -10.98 14.61
C ALA A 316 -15.19 -11.10 16.14
N ALA A 317 -16.07 -10.42 16.86
CA ALA A 317 -16.16 -10.55 18.31
C ALA A 317 -17.41 -11.31 18.74
N VAL A 318 -17.26 -12.11 19.79
CA VAL A 318 -18.36 -12.82 20.45
C VAL A 318 -18.25 -12.71 21.95
N ILE A 319 -19.38 -12.79 22.64
CA ILE A 319 -19.44 -12.95 24.09
C ILE A 319 -19.60 -14.44 24.36
N TRP A 320 -18.60 -15.03 25.00
CA TRP A 320 -18.57 -16.44 25.35
C TRP A 320 -19.12 -16.65 26.75
N CYS A 321 -20.01 -17.64 26.92
CA CYS A 321 -20.44 -18.09 28.24
C CYS A 321 -19.41 -19.07 28.80
N THR A 322 -18.91 -18.82 30.02
CA THR A 322 -17.95 -19.69 30.70
C THR A 322 -18.38 -19.98 32.13
N ASN A 323 -18.05 -21.17 32.61
CA ASN A 323 -18.36 -21.63 33.97
C ASN A 323 -17.17 -21.41 34.94
N ASN A 324 -16.36 -20.38 34.71
CA ASN A 324 -15.09 -20.13 35.42
C ASN A 324 -14.07 -21.28 35.34
N THR A 325 -14.22 -22.20 34.38
CA THR A 325 -13.25 -23.26 34.09
C THR A 325 -12.56 -22.96 32.74
N PRO A 326 -11.22 -22.82 32.69
CA PRO A 326 -10.48 -22.45 31.48
C PRO A 326 -10.39 -23.56 30.42
N THR A 327 -11.10 -24.67 30.59
CA THR A 327 -11.13 -25.78 29.63
C THR A 327 -12.37 -25.68 28.77
N VAL A 328 -12.17 -25.46 27.47
CA VAL A 328 -13.19 -25.54 26.42
C VAL A 328 -13.84 -26.93 26.51
N THR A 329 -15.11 -27.00 26.91
CA THR A 329 -15.90 -28.24 26.85
C THR A 329 -16.88 -28.18 25.69
N THR A 330 -17.45 -29.32 25.33
CA THR A 330 -18.47 -29.43 24.25
C THR A 330 -19.78 -28.70 24.54
N ASP A 331 -19.88 -28.04 25.70
CA ASP A 331 -21.06 -27.30 26.18
C ASP A 331 -20.87 -25.77 26.09
N ASP A 332 -19.79 -25.32 25.45
CA ASP A 332 -19.48 -23.91 25.35
C ASP A 332 -20.47 -23.18 24.41
N ALA A 333 -21.13 -22.15 24.94
CA ALA A 333 -22.18 -21.38 24.28
C ALA A 333 -21.76 -19.93 24.02
N ILE A 334 -22.23 -19.37 22.91
CA ILE A 334 -22.12 -17.93 22.62
C ILE A 334 -23.39 -17.25 23.10
N TYR A 335 -23.20 -16.22 23.92
CA TYR A 335 -24.29 -15.57 24.64
C TYR A 335 -25.28 -14.91 23.68
N ASP A 336 -26.46 -15.50 23.54
CA ASP A 336 -27.53 -14.97 22.71
C ASP A 336 -28.71 -14.44 23.54
N GLY A 337 -28.57 -14.38 24.86
CA GLY A 337 -29.64 -14.00 25.79
C GLY A 337 -29.93 -15.12 26.79
N ASP A 338 -29.62 -16.34 26.40
CA ASP A 338 -29.28 -17.42 27.30
C ASP A 338 -27.91 -18.02 26.90
N CYS A 339 -27.43 -18.98 27.68
CA CYS A 339 -26.13 -19.62 27.49
C CYS A 339 -26.35 -21.07 27.10
N ASP A 340 -27.34 -21.30 26.22
CA ASP A 340 -27.59 -22.59 25.63
C ASP A 340 -26.86 -22.74 24.27
N THR A 341 -26.82 -23.97 23.74
CA THR A 341 -26.17 -24.27 22.47
C THR A 341 -27.15 -24.46 21.31
N THR A 342 -28.45 -24.24 21.56
CA THR A 342 -29.53 -24.45 20.60
C THR A 342 -29.50 -23.40 19.50
N TYR A 343 -29.32 -22.15 19.88
CA TYR A 343 -29.10 -21.03 19.00
C TYR A 343 -27.91 -20.22 19.53
N GLN A 344 -27.07 -19.72 18.64
CA GLN A 344 -25.93 -18.89 19.01
C GLN A 344 -26.01 -17.57 18.25
N HIS A 345 -25.74 -16.48 18.97
CA HIS A 345 -25.74 -15.14 18.41
C HIS A 345 -24.62 -15.00 17.38
N ALA A 346 -24.91 -14.35 16.25
CA ALA A 346 -23.93 -14.13 15.20
C ALA A 346 -22.76 -13.23 15.69
N PRO A 347 -21.53 -13.39 15.18
CA PRO A 347 -20.44 -12.52 15.59
C PRO A 347 -20.72 -11.06 15.22
N VAL A 348 -20.21 -10.14 16.04
CA VAL A 348 -20.17 -8.72 15.67
C VAL A 348 -18.88 -8.47 14.90
N TYR A 349 -19.01 -8.07 13.64
CA TYR A 349 -17.86 -7.77 12.78
C TYR A 349 -17.48 -6.31 12.84
N PHE A 350 -16.19 -6.04 12.92
CA PHE A 350 -15.62 -4.71 12.79
C PHE A 350 -14.20 -4.79 12.25
N THR A 351 -13.61 -3.63 12.00
CA THR A 351 -12.27 -3.50 11.44
C THR A 351 -11.36 -2.87 12.47
N LEU A 352 -10.21 -3.51 12.72
CA LEU A 352 -9.14 -2.95 13.51
C LEU A 352 -8.16 -2.21 12.59
N ASN A 353 -7.80 -0.99 12.99
CA ASN A 353 -6.73 -0.20 12.37
C ASN A 353 -5.61 0.04 13.38
N HIS A 354 -4.45 0.54 12.92
CA HIS A 354 -3.26 0.77 13.75
C HIS A 354 -3.50 1.74 14.92
N ASN A 355 -4.51 2.60 14.85
CA ASN A 355 -4.86 3.58 15.89
C ASN A 355 -6.10 3.18 16.72
N THR A 356 -6.58 1.94 16.61
CA THR A 356 -7.80 1.54 17.29
C THR A 356 -7.53 1.40 18.78
N SER A 357 -8.03 2.35 19.56
CA SER A 357 -7.92 2.37 21.03
C SER A 357 -9.22 2.07 21.75
N GLN A 358 -10.36 2.27 21.08
CA GLN A 358 -11.68 2.05 21.66
C GLN A 358 -12.67 1.55 20.61
N ILE A 359 -13.50 0.58 21.01
CA ILE A 359 -14.54 -0.03 20.18
C ILE A 359 -15.84 -0.06 20.97
N THR A 360 -16.94 0.26 20.30
CA THR A 360 -18.29 0.12 20.85
C THR A 360 -19.01 -1.00 20.12
N ILE A 361 -19.35 -2.06 20.85
CA ILE A 361 -20.07 -3.22 20.34
C ILE A 361 -21.54 -3.05 20.73
N THR A 362 -22.43 -3.09 19.74
CA THR A 362 -23.87 -3.22 19.99
C THR A 362 -24.22 -4.71 19.88
N TRP A 363 -24.55 -5.34 21.00
CA TRP A 363 -24.92 -6.75 21.08
C TRP A 363 -26.44 -6.87 21.00
N ASN A 364 -26.93 -7.56 19.97
CA ASN A 364 -28.34 -7.58 19.62
C ASN A 364 -29.02 -8.83 20.15
N LEU A 365 -29.53 -8.76 21.37
CA LEU A 365 -30.32 -9.82 21.95
C LEU A 365 -31.66 -9.98 21.17
N PRO A 366 -32.10 -11.23 20.95
CA PRO A 366 -33.28 -11.60 20.18
C PRO A 366 -34.59 -11.07 20.78
#